data_AF-A0A4R4YSH7-F1
#
_entry.id   AF-A0A4R4YSH7-F1
#
_cell.length_a   1.000
_cell.length_b   1.000
_cell.length_c   1.000
_cell.angle_alpha   90.00
_cell.angle_beta   90.00
_cell.angle_gamma   90.00
#
_symmetry.space_group_name_H-M   'P 1'
#
loop_
_entity.id
_entity.type
_entity.pdbx_description
1 polymer ?
#
loop_
_entity_poly.entity_id
_entity_poly.type
_entity_poly.pdbx_seq_one_letter_code
_entity_poly.pdbx_strand_id
1 'polypeptide(L)'
;MPLSADAELEQSTVVANNQMNRERRLRGYGRELGLDILGVLRAAATRPVRWLDLCCGAAYALGEAASVLGDEAELVGVDLVDFFA
;
A
#
# COMPACT_ATOMS: atom_id res chain seq x y z
N MET A 1 -7.54 -9.63 -26.02
CA MET A 1 -7.35 -10.62 -24.94
C MET A 1 -8.60 -10.56 -24.07
N PRO A 2 -9.31 -11.67 -23.84
CA PRO A 2 -10.40 -11.70 -22.87
C PRO A 2 -9.84 -11.59 -21.44
N LEU A 3 -10.62 -11.00 -20.54
CA LEU A 3 -10.32 -10.98 -19.10
C LEU A 3 -10.53 -12.38 -18.51
N SER A 4 -9.68 -12.79 -17.58
CA SER A 4 -9.86 -14.03 -16.80
C SER A 4 -11.08 -13.95 -15.90
N ALA A 5 -11.66 -15.11 -15.56
CA ALA A 5 -12.70 -15.19 -14.53
C ALA A 5 -12.08 -15.01 -13.13
N ASP A 6 -12.85 -14.48 -12.18
CA ASP A 6 -12.36 -14.14 -10.83
C ASP A 6 -11.66 -15.32 -10.14
N ALA A 7 -12.23 -16.52 -10.21
CA ALA A 7 -11.64 -17.73 -9.61
C ALA A 7 -10.28 -18.11 -10.23
N GLU A 8 -10.07 -17.85 -11.53
CA GLU A 8 -8.80 -18.08 -12.21
C GLU A 8 -7.78 -17.00 -11.84
N LEU A 9 -8.25 -15.75 -11.76
CA LEU A 9 -7.44 -14.61 -11.35
C LEU A 9 -6.93 -14.80 -9.91
N GLU A 10 -7.78 -15.18 -8.97
CA GLU A 10 -7.44 -15.49 -7.56
C GLU A 10 -6.37 -16.58 -7.42
N GLN A 11 -6.37 -17.56 -8.32
CA GLN A 11 -5.40 -18.66 -8.34
C GLN A 11 -4.16 -18.37 -9.20
N SER A 12 -4.14 -17.26 -9.93
CA SER A 12 -3.01 -16.90 -10.79
C SER A 12 -1.77 -16.55 -9.98
N THR A 13 -0.58 -16.78 -10.51
CA THR A 13 0.68 -16.37 -9.86
C THR A 13 0.81 -14.86 -9.66
N VAL A 14 -0.05 -14.06 -10.28
CA VAL A 14 -0.11 -12.60 -10.15
C VAL A 14 -0.87 -12.20 -8.87
N VAL A 15 -2.01 -12.83 -8.59
CA VAL A 15 -2.79 -12.60 -7.35
C VAL A 15 -2.29 -13.48 -6.19
N ALA A 16 -1.90 -14.72 -6.48
CA ALA A 16 -1.27 -15.64 -5.53
C ALA A 16 0.14 -15.19 -5.12
N ASN A 17 0.69 -14.12 -5.72
CA ASN A 17 1.79 -13.36 -5.12
C ASN A 17 1.32 -12.52 -3.90
N ASN A 18 0.53 -13.15 -3.04
CA ASN A 18 0.08 -12.71 -1.73
C ASN A 18 1.26 -12.37 -0.80
N GLN A 19 2.48 -12.84 -1.10
CA GLN A 19 3.67 -12.60 -0.28
C GLN A 19 4.34 -11.24 -0.50
N MET A 20 4.18 -10.58 -1.65
CA MET A 20 4.98 -9.39 -1.93
C MET A 20 4.40 -8.07 -1.40
N ASN A 21 3.07 -7.94 -1.31
CA ASN A 21 2.45 -6.67 -0.92
C ASN A 21 1.44 -6.78 0.23
N ARG A 22 0.82 -7.96 0.48
CA ARG A 22 -0.30 -8.05 1.42
C ARG A 22 0.06 -7.65 2.85
N GLU A 23 1.23 -8.08 3.33
CA GLU A 23 1.72 -7.75 4.68
C GLU A 23 2.81 -6.68 4.65
N ARG A 24 2.95 -5.93 3.54
CA ARG A 24 4.01 -4.93 3.42
C ARG A 24 3.85 -3.87 4.49
N ARG A 25 4.93 -3.69 5.25
CA ARG A 25 5.12 -2.61 6.23
C ARG A 25 5.93 -1.47 5.62
N LEU A 26 6.01 -0.32 6.28
CA LEU A 26 6.77 0.84 5.78
C LEU A 26 8.23 0.47 5.45
N ARG A 27 8.86 -0.37 6.28
CA ARG A 27 10.24 -0.84 6.04
C ARG A 27 10.38 -1.64 4.73
N GLY A 28 9.30 -2.27 4.27
CA GLY A 28 9.28 -3.01 2.99
C GLY A 28 9.56 -2.11 1.80
N TYR A 29 9.03 -0.88 1.79
CA TYR A 29 9.30 0.13 0.75
C TYR A 29 10.79 0.46 0.65
N GLY A 30 11.45 0.67 1.79
CA GLY A 30 12.88 0.90 1.82
C GLY A 30 13.70 -0.31 1.36
N ARG A 31 13.34 -1.51 1.81
CA ARG A 31 14.07 -2.75 1.50
C ARG A 31 13.94 -3.16 0.03
N GLU A 32 12.75 -3.09 -0.53
CA GLU A 32 12.43 -3.68 -1.84
C GLU A 32 12.47 -2.65 -2.96
N LEU A 33 12.10 -1.41 -2.67
CA LEU A 33 11.97 -0.34 -3.66
C LEU A 33 13.01 0.78 -3.47
N GLY A 34 13.77 0.75 -2.37
CA GLY A 34 14.74 1.81 -2.05
C GLY A 34 14.08 3.14 -1.68
N LEU A 35 12.82 3.13 -1.26
CA LEU A 35 12.04 4.33 -0.98
C LEU A 35 11.90 4.59 0.53
N ASP A 36 12.30 5.77 0.99
CA ASP A 36 11.94 6.30 2.31
C ASP A 36 10.63 7.09 2.22
N ILE A 37 9.51 6.39 2.35
CA ILE A 37 8.18 6.99 2.24
C ILE A 37 7.97 8.11 3.26
N LEU A 38 8.40 7.93 4.52
CA LEU A 38 8.24 8.97 5.55
C LEU A 38 9.12 10.19 5.26
N GLY A 39 10.35 9.98 4.76
CA GLY A 39 11.22 11.06 4.30
C GLY A 39 10.57 11.87 3.18
N VAL A 40 10.05 11.19 2.15
CA VAL A 40 9.35 11.82 1.02
C VAL A 40 8.14 12.62 1.49
N LEU A 41 7.30 12.05 2.35
CA LEU A 41 6.11 12.72 2.87
C LEU A 41 6.49 13.93 3.74
N ARG A 42 7.48 13.82 4.63
CA ARG A 42 7.91 14.95 5.48
C ARG A 42 8.50 16.11 4.70
N ALA A 43 9.16 15.83 3.58
CA ALA A 43 9.74 16.85 2.72
C ALA A 43 8.69 17.65 1.92
N ALA A 44 7.44 17.21 1.89
CA ALA A 44 6.37 17.94 1.22
C ALA A 44 6.08 19.28 1.90
N ALA A 45 6.03 20.36 1.11
CA ALA A 45 5.88 21.73 1.60
C ALA A 45 4.45 22.05 2.08
N THR A 46 3.45 21.31 1.64
CA THR A 46 2.03 21.56 1.92
C THR A 46 1.45 20.49 2.84
N ARG A 47 0.57 20.93 3.76
CA ARG A 47 -0.15 20.04 4.68
C ARG A 47 -1.68 20.12 4.45
N PRO A 48 -2.41 19.00 4.65
CA PRO A 48 -1.91 17.66 4.98
C PRO A 48 -1.15 17.03 3.79
N VAL A 49 -0.18 16.17 4.09
CA VAL A 49 0.52 15.40 3.05
C VAL A 49 -0.37 14.27 2.57
N ARG A 50 -0.32 13.96 1.28
CA ARG A 50 -1.23 12.98 0.66
C ARG A 50 -0.47 11.78 0.15
N TRP A 51 -0.88 10.60 0.56
CA TRP A 51 -0.33 9.34 0.06
C TRP A 51 -1.46 8.40 -0.38
N LEU A 52 -1.39 7.99 -1.65
CA LEU A 52 -2.16 6.89 -2.21
C LEU A 52 -1.26 5.64 -2.28
N ASP A 53 -1.60 4.59 -1.52
CA ASP A 53 -0.95 3.29 -1.58
C ASP A 53 -1.79 2.33 -2.45
N LEU A 54 -1.24 1.98 -3.62
CA LEU A 54 -1.86 1.06 -4.57
C LEU A 54 -1.35 -0.36 -4.32
N CYS A 55 -2.28 -1.31 -4.24
CA CYS A 55 -2.01 -2.67 -3.76
C CYS A 55 -1.58 -2.67 -2.27
N CYS A 56 -2.31 -1.91 -1.45
CA CYS A 56 -1.96 -1.65 -0.06
C CYS A 56 -2.06 -2.88 0.86
N GLY A 57 -2.63 -3.99 0.38
CA GLY A 57 -2.78 -5.20 1.15
C GLY A 57 -3.62 -5.00 2.42
N ALA A 58 -3.10 -5.44 3.56
CA ALA A 58 -3.68 -5.23 4.87
C ALA A 58 -3.47 -3.81 5.44
N ALA A 59 -2.97 -2.88 4.62
CA ALA A 59 -2.69 -1.48 4.97
C ALA A 59 -1.76 -1.27 6.18
N TYR A 60 -0.89 -2.24 6.50
CA TYR A 60 0.06 -2.07 7.62
C TYR A 60 0.98 -0.87 7.42
N ALA A 61 1.49 -0.63 6.21
CA ALA A 61 2.33 0.53 5.93
C ALA A 61 1.58 1.87 6.12
N LEU A 62 0.31 1.95 5.71
CA LEU A 62 -0.54 3.12 5.94
C LEU A 62 -0.78 3.36 7.44
N GLY A 63 -1.10 2.30 8.19
CA GLY A 63 -1.29 2.38 9.65
C GLY A 63 -0.02 2.80 10.40
N GLU A 64 1.14 2.26 10.02
CA GLU A 64 2.43 2.67 10.56
C GLU A 64 2.72 4.15 10.23
N ALA A 65 2.43 4.62 9.01
CA ALA A 65 2.58 6.03 8.64
C ALA A 65 1.62 6.95 9.40
N ALA A 66 0.36 6.55 9.56
CA ALA A 66 -0.64 7.28 10.35
C ALA A 66 -0.17 7.47 11.80
N SER A 67 0.43 6.44 12.39
CA SER A 67 0.95 6.50 13.77
C SER A 67 2.08 7.53 13.94
N VAL A 68 2.78 7.86 12.86
CA VAL A 68 3.92 8.78 12.85
C VAL A 68 3.51 10.19 12.43
N LEU A 69 2.59 10.34 11.47
CA LEU A 69 2.21 11.62 10.88
C LEU A 69 0.95 12.23 11.51
N GLY A 70 0.09 11.41 12.13
CA GLY A 70 -1.16 11.85 12.74
C GLY A 70 -2.04 12.62 11.75
N ASP A 71 -2.67 13.70 12.24
CA ASP A 71 -3.58 14.55 11.47
C ASP A 71 -2.88 15.39 10.38
N GLU A 72 -1.53 15.34 10.29
CA GLU A 72 -0.79 16.03 9.24
C GLU A 72 -0.81 15.29 7.89
N ALA A 73 -1.48 14.13 7.80
CA ALA A 73 -1.51 13.29 6.61
C ALA A 73 -2.92 12.81 6.25
N GLU A 74 -3.18 12.72 4.96
CA GLU A 74 -4.32 12.05 4.35
C GLU A 74 -3.78 10.81 3.62
N LEU A 75 -4.19 9.63 4.11
CA LEU A 75 -3.63 8.34 3.72
C LEU A 75 -4.75 7.47 3.13
N VAL A 76 -4.60 7.05 1.88
CA VAL A 76 -5.62 6.28 1.15
C VAL A 76 -5.01 4.97 0.64
N GLY A 77 -5.63 3.86 1.02
CA GLY A 77 -5.28 2.53 0.53
C GLY A 77 -6.28 2.07 -0.53
N VAL A 78 -5.76 1.50 -1.62
CA VAL A 78 -6.56 0.83 -2.64
C VAL A 78 -5.97 -0.56 -2.86
N ASP A 79 -6.81 -1.58 -2.79
CA ASP A 79 -6.44 -2.96 -3.11
C ASP A 79 -7.53 -3.62 -3.95
N LEU A 80 -7.16 -4.67 -4.68
CA LEU A 80 -8.09 -5.45 -5.51
C LEU A 80 -8.87 -6.46 -4.67
N VAL A 81 -8.34 -6.86 -3.52
CA VAL A 81 -9.00 -7.77 -2.60
C VAL A 81 -9.74 -6.96 -1.55
N ASP A 82 -11.02 -7.31 -1.32
CA ASP A 82 -11.85 -6.75 -0.26
C ASP A 82 -11.35 -7.17 1.13
N PHE A 83 -10.27 -6.53 1.59
CA PHE A 83 -9.78 -6.69 2.96
C PHE A 83 -10.56 -5.81 3.96
N PHE A 84 -11.18 -4.73 3.47
CA PHE A 84 -11.83 -3.69 4.29
C PHE A 84 -13.35 -3.61 4.11
N ALA A 85 -13.95 -4.52 3.33
CA ALA A 85 -15.39 -4.58 3.09
C ALA A 85 -16.14 -5.31 4.21
#